data_AF-A0A0B6Z7J5-F1
#
_entry.id   AF-A0A0B6Z7J5-F1
#
_cell.length_a   1.000
_cell.length_b   1.000
_cell.length_c   1.000
_cell.angle_alpha   90.00
_cell.angle_beta   90.00
_cell.angle_gamma   90.00
#
_symmetry.space_group_name_H-M   'P 1'
#
loop_
_entity.id
_entity.type
_entity.pdbx_description
1 polymer ?
#
loop_
_entity_poly.entity_id
_entity_poly.type
_entity_poly.pdbx_seq_one_letter_code
_entity_poly.pdbx_strand_id
1 'polypeptide(L)'
;HGNRPDGIGTVLQAERTTFDEIKERLRVLLENQITHFRYCFPFGRPEGALKATLSLLERVLMKDIVTPVPPEEVRQVIKKCLENAALVNYTRISEYAKIEGVGELSNEDVPAKKRLDDIMHLAELCIEVLQQNEEHHAELVYWTWLSRAFAWFS
;
A
#
# COMPACT_ATOMS: atom_id res chain seq x y z
N HIS A 1 16.47 -50.09 -19.77
CA HIS A 1 16.79 -48.74 -20.25
C HIS A 1 15.45 -48.01 -20.40
N GLY A 2 15.07 -47.22 -19.40
CA GLY A 2 13.77 -46.56 -19.35
C GLY A 2 13.84 -45.21 -20.04
N ASN A 3 13.17 -45.08 -21.18
CA ASN A 3 12.90 -43.78 -21.80
C ASN A 3 11.91 -43.04 -20.91
N ARG A 4 12.44 -42.16 -20.05
CA ARG A 4 11.67 -41.10 -19.41
C ARG A 4 11.44 -40.05 -20.50
N PRO A 5 10.20 -39.76 -20.93
CA PRO A 5 9.97 -38.68 -21.85
C PRO A 5 10.29 -37.40 -21.10
N ASP A 6 11.30 -36.67 -21.56
CA ASP A 6 11.64 -35.36 -21.04
C ASP A 6 10.39 -34.50 -21.12
N GLY A 7 9.92 -34.10 -19.93
CA GLY A 7 8.73 -33.31 -19.73
C GLY A 7 8.95 -31.89 -20.24
N ILE A 8 8.83 -31.71 -21.55
CA ILE A 8 8.52 -30.40 -22.13
C ILE A 8 7.02 -30.21 -21.88
N GLY A 9 6.69 -29.65 -20.71
CA GLY A 9 5.35 -29.18 -20.42
C GLY A 9 5.01 -28.06 -21.39
N THR A 10 4.32 -28.37 -22.47
CA THR A 10 3.77 -27.36 -23.37
C THR A 10 2.53 -26.80 -22.69
N VAL A 11 2.66 -25.58 -22.16
CA VAL A 11 1.52 -24.84 -21.60
C VAL A 11 0.63 -24.41 -22.75
N LEU A 12 -0.64 -24.76 -22.72
CA LEU A 12 -1.61 -24.33 -23.72
C LEU A 12 -1.84 -22.82 -23.59
N GLN A 13 -2.08 -22.14 -24.71
CA GLN A 13 -2.34 -20.70 -24.71
C GLN A 13 -3.53 -20.33 -23.79
N ALA A 14 -4.56 -21.19 -23.72
CA ALA A 14 -5.70 -20.98 -22.82
C ALA A 14 -5.31 -21.08 -21.33
N GLU A 15 -4.42 -22.00 -20.97
CA GLU A 15 -3.90 -22.14 -19.60
C GLU A 15 -3.06 -20.92 -19.22
N ARG A 16 -2.23 -20.44 -20.16
CA ARG A 16 -1.45 -19.21 -19.98
C ARG A 16 -2.35 -17.99 -19.76
N THR A 17 -3.37 -17.81 -20.60
CA THR A 17 -4.32 -16.70 -20.44
C THR A 17 -5.05 -16.78 -19.09
N THR A 18 -5.52 -17.96 -18.69
CA THR A 18 -6.18 -18.15 -17.39
C THR A 18 -5.24 -17.81 -16.23
N PHE A 19 -3.97 -18.22 -16.32
CA PHE A 19 -2.95 -17.89 -15.32
C PHE A 19 -2.71 -16.38 -15.24
N ASP A 20 -2.57 -15.70 -16.37
CA ASP A 20 -2.35 -14.26 -16.42
C ASP A 20 -3.55 -13.48 -15.83
N GLU A 21 -4.78 -13.93 -16.07
CA GLU A 21 -5.99 -13.35 -15.46
C GLU A 21 -6.02 -13.51 -13.93
N ILE A 22 -5.69 -14.71 -13.42
CA ILE A 22 -5.63 -14.98 -11.98
C ILE A 22 -4.51 -14.15 -11.34
N LYS A 23 -3.38 -14.05 -12.01
CA LYS A 23 -2.22 -13.27 -11.57
C LYS A 23 -2.55 -11.79 -11.46
N GLU A 24 -3.25 -11.21 -12.44
CA GLU A 24 -3.68 -9.81 -12.37
C GLU A 24 -4.69 -9.59 -11.23
N ARG A 25 -5.65 -10.51 -11.05
CA ARG A 25 -6.58 -10.45 -9.92
C ARG A 25 -5.85 -10.47 -8.57
N LEU A 26 -4.84 -11.32 -8.44
CA LEU A 26 -4.01 -11.38 -7.23
C LEU A 26 -3.22 -10.08 -7.03
N ARG A 27 -2.63 -9.52 -8.09
CA ARG A 27 -1.92 -8.23 -8.05
C ARG A 27 -2.81 -7.12 -7.49
N VAL A 28 -4.02 -6.96 -8.04
CA VAL A 28 -4.98 -5.95 -7.59
C VAL A 28 -5.36 -6.13 -6.11
N LEU A 29 -5.56 -7.38 -5.66
CA LEU A 29 -5.86 -7.66 -4.25
C LEU A 29 -4.70 -7.27 -3.32
N LEU A 30 -3.47 -7.57 -3.70
CA LEU A 30 -2.28 -7.23 -2.92
C LEU A 30 -2.07 -5.71 -2.85
N GLU A 31 -2.22 -5.00 -3.98
CA GLU A 31 -2.16 -3.53 -4.00
C GLU A 31 -3.22 -2.90 -3.10
N ASN A 32 -4.44 -3.47 -3.09
CA ASN A 32 -5.50 -2.99 -2.22
C ASN A 32 -5.19 -3.23 -0.74
N GLN A 33 -4.62 -4.39 -0.38
CA GLN A 33 -4.20 -4.68 1.00
C GLN A 33 -3.06 -3.77 1.46
N ILE A 34 -2.11 -3.45 0.58
CA ILE A 34 -1.02 -2.51 0.88
C ILE A 34 -1.57 -1.08 1.03
N THR A 35 -2.51 -0.66 0.18
CA THR A 35 -3.16 0.66 0.29
C THR A 35 -3.93 0.80 1.60
N HIS A 36 -4.57 -0.28 2.08
CA HIS A 36 -5.36 -0.28 3.30
C HIS A 36 -4.65 -0.97 4.47
N PHE A 37 -3.31 -0.89 4.52
CA PHE A 37 -2.52 -1.72 5.42
C PHE A 37 -2.87 -1.56 6.90
N ARG A 38 -3.27 -0.36 7.36
CA ARG A 38 -3.71 -0.13 8.75
C ARG A 38 -5.01 -0.87 9.11
N TYR A 39 -5.82 -1.20 8.11
CA TYR A 39 -7.08 -1.94 8.28
C TYR A 39 -6.90 -3.44 8.02
N CYS A 40 -6.12 -3.80 7.01
CA CYS A 40 -5.83 -5.21 6.69
C CYS A 40 -4.85 -5.84 7.69
N PHE A 41 -3.97 -5.03 8.29
CA PHE A 41 -2.95 -5.43 9.25
C PHE A 41 -2.96 -4.50 10.47
N PRO A 42 -4.04 -4.51 11.27
CA PRO A 42 -4.19 -3.58 12.38
C PRO A 42 -3.07 -3.75 13.41
N PHE A 43 -2.41 -2.64 13.76
CA PHE A 43 -1.27 -2.61 14.70
C PHE A 43 -0.15 -3.59 14.32
N GLY A 44 0.07 -3.79 13.03
CA GLY A 44 1.08 -4.72 12.51
C GLY A 44 0.73 -6.20 12.71
N ARG A 45 -0.52 -6.54 13.07
CA ARG A 45 -0.96 -7.92 13.30
C ARG A 45 -1.70 -8.50 12.08
N PRO A 46 -1.52 -9.80 11.77
CA PRO A 46 -0.51 -10.68 12.36
C PRO A 46 0.91 -10.23 11.98
N GLU A 47 1.86 -10.47 12.88
CA GLU A 47 3.26 -10.05 12.72
C GLU A 47 3.84 -10.60 11.40
N GLY A 48 4.49 -9.74 10.63
CA GLY A 48 5.07 -10.11 9.33
C GLY A 48 4.07 -10.32 8.18
N ALA A 49 2.75 -10.21 8.39
CA ALA A 49 1.77 -10.44 7.33
C ALA A 49 1.86 -9.41 6.20
N LEU A 50 2.07 -8.13 6.53
CA LEU A 50 2.31 -7.09 5.54
C LEU A 50 3.62 -7.30 4.80
N LYS A 51 4.68 -7.78 5.48
CA LYS A 51 5.95 -8.17 4.84
C LYS A 51 5.74 -9.30 3.83
N ALA A 52 5.02 -10.34 4.22
CA ALA A 52 4.68 -11.46 3.34
C ALA A 52 3.85 -11.00 2.14
N THR A 53 2.94 -10.04 2.34
CA THR A 53 2.12 -9.44 1.27
C THR A 53 2.99 -8.69 0.26
N LEU A 54 3.97 -7.90 0.71
CA LEU A 54 4.93 -7.21 -0.15
C LEU A 54 5.84 -8.20 -0.91
N SER A 55 6.36 -9.22 -0.22
CA SER A 55 7.17 -10.28 -0.86
C SER A 55 6.36 -11.09 -1.88
N LEU A 56 5.05 -11.28 -1.65
CA LEU A 56 4.19 -11.94 -2.61
C LEU A 56 3.92 -11.03 -3.82
N LEU A 57 3.72 -9.72 -3.61
CA LEU A 57 3.56 -8.75 -4.70
C LEU A 57 4.79 -8.75 -5.61
N GLU A 58 6.00 -8.74 -5.05
CA GLU A 58 7.26 -8.85 -5.80
C GLU A 58 7.27 -10.06 -6.74
N ARG A 59 6.86 -11.22 -6.24
CA ARG A 59 6.78 -12.46 -7.05
C ARG A 59 5.69 -12.40 -8.09
N VAL A 60 4.54 -11.81 -7.77
CA VAL A 60 3.42 -11.65 -8.70
C VAL A 60 3.80 -10.71 -9.84
N LEU A 61 4.67 -9.73 -9.62
CA LEU A 61 5.14 -8.84 -10.69
C LEU A 61 6.14 -9.52 -11.64
N MET A 62 6.74 -10.67 -11.28
CA MET A 62 7.72 -11.37 -12.13
C MET A 62 7.12 -11.75 -13.47
N LYS A 63 7.83 -11.49 -14.57
CA LYS A 63 7.35 -11.79 -15.93
C LYS A 63 7.18 -13.29 -16.16
N ASP A 64 8.10 -14.07 -15.60
CA ASP A 64 8.10 -15.53 -15.59
C ASP A 64 8.89 -16.03 -14.35
N ILE A 65 9.01 -17.34 -14.17
CA ILE A 65 9.67 -17.94 -12.99
C ILE A 65 11.19 -17.72 -12.92
N VAL A 66 11.84 -17.31 -14.01
CA VAL A 66 13.30 -17.13 -14.10
C VAL A 66 13.72 -15.68 -14.29
N THR A 67 12.82 -14.80 -14.72
CA THR A 67 13.08 -13.39 -14.96
C THR A 67 12.61 -12.55 -13.78
N PRO A 68 13.52 -12.14 -12.88
CA PRO A 68 13.15 -11.26 -11.77
C PRO A 68 12.69 -9.90 -12.28
N VAL A 69 11.79 -9.28 -11.52
CA VAL A 69 11.34 -7.90 -11.78
C VAL A 69 12.47 -6.94 -11.46
N PRO A 70 12.67 -5.89 -12.27
CA PRO A 70 13.54 -4.79 -11.88
C PRO A 70 13.09 -4.22 -10.52
N PRO A 71 13.99 -4.05 -9.54
CA PRO A 71 13.62 -3.53 -8.21
C PRO A 71 12.87 -2.19 -8.27
N GLU A 72 13.13 -1.39 -9.30
CA GLU A 72 12.46 -0.09 -9.50
C GLU A 72 10.98 -0.21 -9.86
N GLU A 73 10.58 -1.21 -10.65
CA GLU A 73 9.16 -1.43 -10.97
C GLU A 73 8.37 -1.80 -9.72
N VAL A 74 8.92 -2.69 -8.89
CA VAL A 74 8.35 -3.05 -7.59
C VAL A 74 8.20 -1.81 -6.71
N ARG A 75 9.25 -1.00 -6.60
CA ARG A 75 9.23 0.24 -5.81
C ARG A 75 8.16 1.21 -6.29
N GLN A 76 7.98 1.37 -7.60
CA GLN A 76 6.97 2.27 -8.15
C GLN A 76 5.56 1.83 -7.77
N VAL A 77 5.27 0.52 -7.84
CA VAL A 77 3.97 -0.01 -7.44
C VAL A 77 3.73 0.20 -5.94
N ILE A 78 4.70 -0.15 -5.09
CA ILE A 78 4.57 0.04 -3.64
C ILE A 78 4.41 1.53 -3.31
N LYS A 79 5.22 2.41 -3.92
CA LYS A 79 5.13 3.85 -3.74
C LYS A 79 3.73 4.37 -4.06
N LYS A 80 3.15 3.98 -5.19
CA LYS A 80 1.78 4.36 -5.57
C LYS A 80 0.75 3.86 -4.55
N CYS A 81 0.90 2.64 -4.05
CA CYS A 81 0.02 2.10 -3.01
C CYS A 81 0.11 2.92 -1.70
N LEU A 82 1.33 3.34 -1.31
CA LEU A 82 1.55 4.16 -0.12
C LEU A 82 1.04 5.60 -0.29
N GLU A 83 1.20 6.21 -1.46
CA GLU A 83 0.61 7.51 -1.78
C GLU A 83 -0.93 7.45 -1.70
N ASN A 84 -1.53 6.40 -2.24
CA ASN A 84 -2.96 6.15 -2.09
C ASN A 84 -3.35 5.91 -0.62
N ALA A 85 -2.54 5.17 0.14
CA ALA A 85 -2.77 4.94 1.56
C ALA A 85 -2.75 6.26 2.34
N ALA A 86 -1.83 7.17 2.02
CA ALA A 86 -1.75 8.50 2.60
C ALA A 86 -3.03 9.31 2.32
N LEU A 87 -3.50 9.30 1.07
CA LEU A 87 -4.74 9.98 0.68
C LEU A 87 -5.96 9.43 1.42
N VAL A 88 -6.10 8.10 1.50
CA VAL A 88 -7.19 7.43 2.22
C VAL A 88 -7.13 7.76 3.70
N ASN A 89 -5.95 7.71 4.31
CA ASN A 89 -5.76 8.06 5.73
C ASN A 89 -6.14 9.52 5.99
N TYR A 90 -5.63 10.45 5.17
CA TYR A 90 -5.94 11.88 5.32
C TYR A 90 -7.45 12.15 5.19
N THR A 91 -8.09 11.57 4.17
CA THR A 91 -9.54 11.71 3.95
C THR A 91 -10.35 11.22 5.15
N ARG A 92 -9.96 10.07 5.74
CA ARG A 92 -10.66 9.54 6.91
C ARG A 92 -10.39 10.34 8.18
N ILE A 93 -9.18 10.86 8.36
CA ILE A 93 -8.84 11.69 9.53
C ILE A 93 -9.57 13.02 9.46
N SER A 94 -9.66 13.65 8.28
CA SER A 94 -10.40 14.91 8.11
C SER A 94 -11.90 14.71 8.36
N GLU A 95 -12.48 13.59 7.89
CA GLU A 95 -13.84 13.18 8.24
C GLU A 95 -14.01 12.97 9.76
N TYR A 96 -13.07 12.28 10.42
CA TYR A 96 -13.11 12.01 11.86
C TYR A 96 -13.03 13.29 12.71
N ALA A 97 -12.21 14.25 12.28
CA ALA A 97 -12.09 15.56 12.90
C ALA A 97 -13.40 16.40 12.77
N LYS A 98 -14.44 15.86 12.13
CA LYS A 98 -15.69 16.55 11.78
C LYS A 98 -15.46 17.84 11.00
N ILE A 99 -14.34 17.88 10.27
CA ILE A 99 -14.11 18.89 9.24
C ILE A 99 -14.91 18.36 8.06
N GLU A 100 -16.19 18.74 7.95
CA GLU A 100 -17.09 18.33 6.86
C GLU A 100 -16.52 18.84 5.52
N GLY A 101 -15.60 18.06 4.96
CA GLY A 101 -14.82 18.46 3.80
C GLY A 101 -13.86 19.62 4.09
N VAL A 102 -12.64 19.51 3.56
CA VAL A 102 -11.74 20.67 3.38
C VAL A 102 -12.44 21.83 2.62
N GLY A 103 -13.56 21.54 1.94
CA GLY A 103 -14.45 22.55 1.35
C GLY A 103 -15.12 23.51 2.35
N GLU A 104 -15.41 23.12 3.59
CA GLU A 104 -15.94 24.07 4.59
C GLU A 104 -14.87 25.01 5.15
N LEU A 105 -13.59 24.60 5.14
CA LEU A 105 -12.48 25.53 5.43
C LEU A 105 -12.35 26.63 4.36
N SER A 106 -12.96 26.44 3.18
CA SER A 106 -13.09 27.48 2.15
C SER A 106 -14.37 28.32 2.26
N ASN A 107 -15.36 27.94 3.08
CA ASN A 107 -16.59 28.72 3.27
C ASN A 107 -16.31 29.98 4.09
N GLU A 108 -16.36 31.16 3.46
CA GLU A 108 -16.09 32.49 4.04
C GLU A 108 -16.81 32.75 5.38
N ASP A 109 -17.91 32.03 5.65
CA ASP A 109 -18.70 32.13 6.88
C ASP A 109 -18.08 31.47 8.12
N VAL A 110 -17.04 30.62 7.97
CA VAL A 110 -16.36 30.00 9.12
C VAL A 110 -15.37 31.00 9.75
N PRO A 111 -15.51 31.35 11.06
CA PRO A 111 -14.61 32.27 11.72
C PRO A 111 -13.15 31.83 11.63
N ALA A 112 -12.23 32.76 11.32
CA ALA A 112 -10.81 32.47 11.14
C ALA A 112 -10.17 31.72 12.32
N LYS A 113 -10.61 32.03 13.55
CA LYS A 113 -10.19 31.31 14.77
C LYS A 113 -10.60 29.83 14.74
N LYS A 114 -11.85 29.54 14.37
CA LYS A 114 -12.36 28.18 14.27
C LYS A 114 -11.60 27.38 13.20
N ARG A 115 -11.34 27.99 12.04
CA ARG A 115 -10.51 27.37 10.99
C ARG A 115 -9.10 27.02 11.47
N LEU A 116 -8.47 27.92 12.23
CA LEU A 116 -7.15 27.68 12.82
C LEU A 116 -7.20 26.49 13.80
N ASP A 117 -8.18 26.49 14.70
CA ASP A 117 -8.38 25.42 15.69
C ASP A 117 -8.62 24.06 14.99
N ASP A 118 -9.42 24.03 13.92
CA ASP A 118 -9.71 22.82 13.13
C ASP A 118 -8.45 22.30 12.40
N ILE A 119 -7.64 23.19 11.82
CA ILE A 119 -6.37 22.84 11.16
C ILE A 119 -5.36 22.31 12.18
N MET A 120 -5.27 22.92 13.37
CA MET A 120 -4.40 22.46 14.45
C MET A 120 -4.81 21.06 14.92
N HIS A 121 -6.11 20.83 15.12
CA HIS A 121 -6.61 19.53 15.53
C HIS A 121 -6.34 18.44 14.46
N LEU A 122 -6.54 18.76 13.18
CA LEU A 122 -6.19 17.86 12.08
C LEU A 122 -4.69 17.51 12.07
N ALA A 123 -3.82 18.50 12.32
CA ALA A 123 -2.38 18.28 12.40
C ALA A 123 -2.00 17.34 13.55
N GLU A 124 -2.62 17.49 14.73
CA GLU A 124 -2.42 16.58 15.87
C GLU A 124 -2.81 15.14 15.53
N LEU A 125 -3.99 14.93 14.94
CA LEU A 125 -4.44 13.60 14.51
C LEU A 125 -3.52 13.00 13.43
N CYS A 126 -3.01 13.82 12.51
CA CYS A 126 -2.01 13.36 11.54
C CYS A 126 -0.73 12.91 12.25
N ILE A 127 -0.23 13.64 13.24
CA ILE A 127 0.96 13.26 14.01
C ILE A 127 0.73 11.93 14.75
N GLU A 128 -0.42 11.74 15.40
CA GLU A 128 -0.75 10.48 16.08
C GLU A 128 -0.75 9.28 15.12
N VAL A 129 -1.33 9.45 13.93
CA VAL A 129 -1.33 8.41 12.90
C VAL A 129 0.08 8.09 12.42
N LEU A 130 0.96 9.09 12.33
CA LEU A 130 2.35 8.88 11.95
C LEU A 130 3.14 8.11 13.00
N GLN A 131 2.97 8.47 14.27
CA GLN A 131 3.58 7.74 15.37
C GLN A 131 3.12 6.28 15.39
N GLN A 132 1.82 6.02 15.22
CA GLN A 132 1.31 4.65 15.12
C GLN A 132 1.87 3.89 13.90
N ASN A 133 2.05 4.57 12.77
CA ASN A 133 2.67 3.94 11.61
C ASN A 133 4.13 3.58 11.87
N GLU A 134 4.87 4.44 12.57
CA GLU A 134 6.25 4.15 12.96
C GLU A 134 6.29 2.98 13.96
N GLU A 135 5.49 3.02 15.03
CA GLU A 135 5.49 1.98 16.06
C GLU A 135 5.11 0.58 15.53
N HIS A 136 4.18 0.50 14.58
CA HIS A 136 3.61 -0.78 14.14
C HIS A 136 4.07 -1.22 12.75
N HIS A 137 4.64 -0.32 11.95
CA HIS A 137 5.01 -0.59 10.56
C HIS A 137 6.42 -0.10 10.18
N ALA A 138 7.22 0.49 11.09
CA ALA A 138 8.56 1.00 10.77
C ALA A 138 9.53 -0.06 10.26
N GLU A 139 9.45 -1.32 10.72
CA GLU A 139 10.34 -2.38 10.21
C GLU A 139 10.21 -2.54 8.69
N LEU A 140 9.02 -2.28 8.15
CA LEU A 140 8.74 -2.34 6.71
C LEU A 140 9.27 -1.10 5.97
N VAL A 141 9.18 0.08 6.60
CA VAL A 141 9.78 1.33 6.10
C VAL A 141 11.30 1.18 5.96
N TYR A 142 11.92 0.47 6.90
CA TYR A 142 13.36 0.19 6.90
C TYR A 142 13.76 -0.88 5.86
N TRP A 143 12.94 -1.94 5.72
CA TRP A 143 13.26 -3.07 4.83
C TRP A 143 13.08 -2.74 3.33
N THR A 144 12.20 -1.80 2.98
CA THR A 144 11.83 -1.53 1.57
C THR A 144 12.65 -0.44 0.88
N TRP A 145 13.73 0.09 1.48
CA TRP A 145 14.46 1.27 0.97
C TRP A 145 13.56 2.53 0.79
N LEU A 146 12.31 2.47 1.23
CA LEU A 146 11.25 3.50 1.10
C LEU A 146 11.33 4.54 2.22
N SER A 147 12.51 4.76 2.80
CA SER A 147 12.77 5.85 3.74
C SER A 147 12.32 7.21 3.15
N ARG A 148 12.27 7.34 1.81
CA ARG A 148 11.80 8.52 1.09
C ARG A 148 10.30 8.57 0.77
N ALA A 149 9.57 7.45 0.71
CA ALA A 149 8.12 7.50 0.48
C ALA A 149 7.36 7.87 1.76
N PHE A 150 7.93 7.52 2.92
CA PHE A 150 7.48 8.06 4.20
C PHE A 150 8.10 9.42 4.55
N ALA A 151 9.13 9.88 3.83
CA ALA A 151 9.72 11.22 4.07
C ALA A 151 8.81 12.39 3.67
N TRP A 152 7.65 12.15 3.02
CA TRP A 152 6.63 13.21 2.93
C TRP A 152 5.88 13.41 4.25
N PHE A 153 6.16 12.59 5.25
CA PHE A 153 5.63 12.65 6.61
C PHE A 153 6.66 13.11 7.67
N SER A 154 7.85 13.58 7.27
CA SER A 154 8.86 14.17 8.16
C SER A 154 9.26 15.57 7.70
#